data_AF-A0A0F9KAG9-F1
#
_entry.id   AF-A0A0F9KAG9-F1
#
_cell.length_a   1.000
_cell.length_b   1.000
_cell.length_c   1.000
_cell.angle_alpha   90.00
_cell.angle_beta   90.00
_cell.angle_gamma   90.00
#
_symmetry.space_group_name_H-M   'P 1'
#
loop_
_entity.id
_entity.type
_entity.pdbx_description
1 polymer ?
#
loop_
_entity_poly.entity_id
_entity_poly.type
_entity_poly.pdbx_seq_one_letter_code
_entity_poly.pdbx_strand_id
1 'polypeptide(L)'
;MPFEKEFRINEHITLKLEGEKTKIYINGILFLHCNLLLLNIPIENLPSLEEVDSIDEIDERSSEFLGVNGGSELNISPEVEFWGHCSNLQVWAEQDYNTQILHSDLAFPLLKRLTEAGDLKAINIFKSEILKRFIKGSESTKEFLIEQRYLEYLTEDEFRSPLSNRELSILENLESNLQVSFTFAKNLEYITRLEGIVWKNHYYYNKLEDTHIIGLRIFKEEVKDIPEILGDLKELKYLVMSKNYSENLPKSIGNLKKLEFLDLNTNQFEELPDSYKNLNPLKFLDLYSNNFKQIPKILENINSLEILLLGENPINNFPDKFGNLKKMKEGVYSK
;
A
#
# COMPACT_ATOMS: atom_id res chain seq x y z
N MET A 1 -36.52 -35.27 -8.53
CA MET A 1 -35.09 -35.04 -8.29
C MET A 1 -34.81 -33.65 -8.82
N PRO A 2 -34.33 -32.67 -8.03
CA PRO A 2 -34.03 -31.37 -8.59
C PRO A 2 -32.88 -31.55 -9.60
N PHE A 3 -32.98 -30.90 -10.75
CA PHE A 3 -31.95 -30.94 -11.77
C PHE A 3 -30.67 -30.30 -11.19
N GLU A 4 -29.68 -31.12 -10.81
CA GLU A 4 -28.32 -30.63 -10.55
C GLU A 4 -27.75 -30.13 -11.89
N LYS A 5 -27.62 -28.82 -12.02
CA LYS A 5 -26.87 -28.23 -13.13
C LYS A 5 -25.40 -28.23 -12.75
N GLU A 6 -24.57 -28.72 -13.65
CA GLU A 6 -23.13 -28.76 -13.50
C GLU A 6 -22.48 -28.04 -14.68
N PHE A 7 -21.50 -27.19 -14.40
CA PHE A 7 -20.69 -26.53 -15.41
C PHE A 7 -19.22 -26.67 -15.06
N ARG A 8 -18.42 -27.17 -16.00
CA ARG A 8 -16.98 -27.36 -15.82
C ARG A 8 -16.24 -26.21 -16.50
N ILE A 9 -15.49 -25.45 -15.71
CA ILE A 9 -14.69 -24.31 -16.18
C ILE A 9 -13.38 -24.81 -16.80
N ASN A 10 -12.70 -25.71 -16.09
CA ASN A 10 -11.46 -26.34 -16.55
C ASN A 10 -11.24 -27.70 -15.86
N GLU A 11 -10.02 -28.24 -15.91
CA GLU A 11 -9.75 -29.55 -15.34
C GLU A 11 -9.97 -29.61 -13.82
N HIS A 12 -9.78 -28.49 -13.13
CA HIS A 12 -9.80 -28.36 -11.68
C HIS A 12 -11.09 -27.74 -11.13
N ILE A 13 -11.71 -26.79 -11.85
CA ILE A 13 -12.84 -25.99 -11.36
C ILE A 13 -14.16 -26.48 -11.97
N THR A 14 -15.13 -26.79 -11.11
CA THR A 14 -16.50 -27.13 -11.48
C THR A 14 -17.49 -26.36 -10.61
N LEU A 15 -18.57 -25.86 -11.21
CA LEU A 15 -19.69 -25.25 -10.50
C LEU A 15 -20.91 -26.18 -10.54
N LYS A 16 -21.65 -26.24 -9.45
CA LYS A 16 -22.93 -26.96 -9.38
C LYS A 16 -24.03 -26.12 -8.74
N LEU A 17 -25.24 -26.19 -9.29
CA LEU A 17 -26.44 -25.62 -8.69
C LEU A 17 -27.09 -26.69 -7.80
N GLU A 18 -26.93 -26.55 -6.49
CA GLU A 18 -27.39 -27.52 -5.50
C GLU A 18 -28.21 -26.81 -4.42
N GLY A 19 -29.47 -27.20 -4.25
CA GLY A 19 -30.33 -26.60 -3.22
C GLY A 19 -30.50 -25.09 -3.38
N GLU A 20 -30.71 -24.64 -4.61
CA GLU A 20 -30.88 -23.21 -4.99
C GLU A 20 -29.63 -22.35 -4.73
N LYS A 21 -28.47 -22.95 -4.50
CA LYS A 21 -27.20 -22.23 -4.34
C LYS A 21 -26.16 -22.73 -5.32
N THR A 22 -25.41 -21.79 -5.87
CA THR A 22 -24.23 -22.11 -6.68
C THR A 22 -23.08 -22.47 -5.77
N LYS A 23 -22.48 -23.64 -6.01
CA LYS A 23 -21.32 -24.15 -5.28
C LYS A 23 -20.15 -24.32 -6.23
N ILE A 24 -18.97 -23.91 -5.78
CA ILE A 24 -17.72 -24.07 -6.53
C ILE A 24 -16.96 -25.27 -5.95
N TYR A 25 -16.41 -26.10 -6.82
CA TYR A 25 -15.61 -27.26 -6.46
C TYR A 25 -14.23 -27.16 -7.12
N ILE A 26 -13.18 -27.45 -6.36
CA ILE A 26 -11.80 -27.54 -6.83
C ILE A 26 -11.34 -28.99 -6.68
N ASN A 27 -11.02 -29.67 -7.78
CA ASN A 27 -10.75 -31.11 -7.83
C ASN A 27 -11.81 -31.95 -7.10
N GLY A 28 -13.08 -31.57 -7.23
CA GLY A 28 -14.22 -32.24 -6.58
C GLY A 28 -14.39 -31.93 -5.09
N ILE A 29 -13.55 -31.08 -4.49
CA ILE A 29 -13.67 -30.63 -3.10
C ILE A 29 -14.44 -29.30 -3.08
N LEU A 30 -15.48 -29.21 -2.24
CA LEU A 30 -16.28 -27.99 -2.10
C LEU A 30 -15.41 -26.83 -1.59
N PHE A 31 -15.44 -25.72 -2.33
CA PHE A 31 -14.78 -24.48 -1.98
C PHE A 31 -15.64 -23.69 -0.99
N LEU A 32 -15.24 -23.68 0.29
CA LEU A 32 -15.92 -23.03 1.40
C LEU A 32 -15.26 -21.67 1.70
N HIS A 33 -15.55 -20.66 0.90
CA HIS A 33 -15.22 -19.26 1.17
C HIS A 33 -16.45 -18.38 0.87
N CYS A 34 -16.57 -17.21 1.50
CA CYS A 34 -17.68 -16.30 1.18
C CYS A 34 -17.52 -15.79 -0.25
N ASN A 35 -18.53 -16.03 -1.09
CA ASN A 35 -18.47 -15.76 -2.53
C ASN A 35 -19.25 -14.48 -2.85
N LEU A 36 -18.61 -13.31 -2.85
CA LEU A 36 -19.20 -12.13 -3.49
C LEU A 36 -18.78 -12.14 -4.97
N LEU A 37 -19.59 -12.78 -5.81
CA LEU A 37 -19.37 -12.86 -7.26
C LEU A 37 -20.17 -11.81 -8.05
N LEU A 38 -21.06 -11.09 -7.36
CA LEU A 38 -21.91 -10.06 -7.92
C LEU A 38 -21.71 -8.78 -7.11
N LEU A 39 -21.19 -7.74 -7.74
CA LEU A 39 -21.26 -6.39 -7.20
C LEU A 39 -22.63 -5.78 -7.53
N ASN A 40 -23.26 -5.17 -6.53
CA ASN A 40 -24.52 -4.46 -6.71
C ASN A 40 -24.26 -2.94 -6.74
N ILE A 41 -23.95 -2.43 -7.92
CA ILE A 41 -23.63 -1.01 -8.13
C ILE A 41 -24.72 -0.39 -9.01
N PRO A 42 -25.47 0.63 -8.55
CA PRO A 42 -26.42 1.34 -9.39
C PRO A 42 -25.71 1.95 -10.61
N ILE A 43 -26.32 1.81 -11.79
CA ILE A 43 -25.72 2.29 -13.05
C ILE A 43 -25.39 3.79 -13.00
N GLU A 44 -26.21 4.57 -12.28
CA GLU A 44 -26.04 6.02 -12.10
C GLU A 44 -24.80 6.38 -11.27
N ASN A 45 -24.31 5.43 -10.46
CA ASN A 45 -23.15 5.59 -9.57
C ASN A 45 -21.93 4.82 -10.07
N LEU A 46 -21.98 4.22 -11.27
CA LEU A 46 -20.80 3.61 -11.85
C LEU A 46 -19.78 4.72 -12.16
N PRO A 47 -18.57 4.68 -11.57
CA PRO A 47 -17.49 5.55 -12.03
C PRO A 47 -17.24 5.29 -13.52
N SER A 48 -16.64 6.24 -14.23
CA SER A 48 -16.28 6.00 -15.64
C SER A 48 -15.41 4.75 -15.74
N LEU A 49 -15.96 3.68 -16.33
CA LEU A 49 -15.31 2.38 -16.47
C LEU A 49 -14.05 2.43 -17.36
N GLU A 50 -13.83 3.54 -18.07
CA GLU A 50 -12.63 3.79 -18.88
C GLU A 50 -11.35 3.96 -18.05
N GLU A 51 -11.46 4.15 -16.72
CA GLU A 51 -10.34 4.46 -15.83
C GLU A 51 -10.19 3.48 -14.66
N VAL A 52 -10.68 2.24 -14.78
CA VAL A 52 -10.61 1.26 -13.68
C VAL A 52 -9.79 0.04 -14.07
N ASP A 53 -8.77 -0.27 -13.26
CA ASP A 53 -7.84 -1.36 -13.50
C ASP A 53 -8.26 -2.69 -12.83
N SER A 54 -9.22 -2.65 -11.89
CA SER A 54 -9.75 -3.86 -11.25
C SER A 54 -11.10 -3.69 -10.59
N ILE A 55 -11.77 -4.81 -10.35
CA ILE A 55 -13.09 -4.84 -9.72
C ILE A 55 -13.11 -4.26 -8.30
N ASP A 56 -12.03 -4.41 -7.52
CA ASP A 56 -11.90 -3.86 -6.15
C ASP A 56 -11.81 -2.33 -6.14
N GLU A 57 -11.25 -1.73 -7.20
CA GLU A 57 -11.22 -0.28 -7.35
C GLU A 57 -12.63 0.28 -7.64
N ILE A 58 -13.46 -0.49 -8.36
CA ILE A 58 -14.87 -0.13 -8.54
C ILE A 58 -15.59 -0.16 -7.19
N ASP A 59 -15.36 -1.18 -6.36
CA ASP A 59 -16.00 -1.33 -5.05
C ASP A 59 -15.56 -0.23 -4.07
N GLU A 60 -14.27 0.12 -4.04
CA GLU A 60 -13.71 1.19 -3.22
C GLU A 60 -14.31 2.55 -3.60
N ARG A 61 -14.31 2.90 -4.90
CA ARG A 61 -14.94 4.13 -5.41
C ARG A 61 -16.44 4.15 -5.10
N SER A 62 -17.13 3.03 -5.30
CA SER A 62 -18.58 2.94 -5.05
C SER A 62 -18.93 3.15 -3.58
N SER A 63 -18.11 2.63 -2.67
CA SER A 63 -18.26 2.82 -1.22
C SER A 63 -18.12 4.29 -0.81
N GLU A 64 -17.23 5.05 -1.46
CA GLU A 64 -17.08 6.49 -1.25
C GLU A 64 -18.32 7.28 -1.72
N PHE A 65 -18.96 6.88 -2.82
CA PHE A 65 -20.16 7.54 -3.34
C PHE A 65 -21.45 7.17 -2.61
N LEU A 66 -21.54 5.95 -2.07
CA LEU A 66 -22.81 5.38 -1.60
C LEU A 66 -23.07 5.49 -0.10
N GLY A 67 -22.13 6.01 0.70
CA GLY A 67 -22.35 6.35 2.11
C GLY A 67 -23.25 5.34 2.85
N VAL A 68 -22.79 4.09 2.94
CA VAL A 68 -23.44 2.93 3.61
C VAL A 68 -24.97 3.00 3.57
N ASN A 69 -25.59 2.56 2.48
CA ASN A 69 -26.98 2.10 2.54
C ASN A 69 -27.28 1.03 1.49
N GLY A 70 -27.68 -0.13 2.00
CA GLY A 70 -28.70 -0.97 1.37
C GLY A 70 -28.18 -2.03 0.42
N GLY A 71 -27.83 -3.19 0.98
CA GLY A 71 -27.97 -4.45 0.28
C GLY A 71 -29.43 -4.64 -0.11
N SER A 72 -29.83 -4.16 -1.29
CA SER A 72 -31.01 -4.67 -1.94
C SER A 72 -30.68 -6.10 -2.36
N GLU A 73 -31.38 -7.09 -1.80
CA GLU A 73 -31.38 -8.44 -2.36
C GLU A 73 -31.74 -8.32 -3.84
N LEU A 74 -30.76 -8.54 -4.71
CA LEU A 74 -30.98 -8.66 -6.13
C LEU A 74 -31.91 -9.86 -6.31
N ASN A 75 -33.16 -9.62 -6.72
CA ASN A 75 -34.13 -10.68 -6.97
C ASN A 75 -33.80 -11.39 -8.30
N ILE A 76 -32.70 -12.12 -8.30
CA ILE A 76 -32.21 -12.92 -9.43
C ILE A 76 -32.56 -14.38 -9.13
N SER A 77 -33.03 -15.11 -10.14
CA SER A 77 -33.31 -16.54 -9.94
C SER A 77 -32.00 -17.31 -9.71
N PRO A 78 -32.00 -18.39 -8.91
CA PRO A 78 -30.81 -19.21 -8.68
C PRO A 78 -30.14 -19.71 -9.96
N GLU A 79 -30.93 -19.91 -11.03
CA GLU A 79 -30.42 -20.30 -12.34
C GLU A 79 -29.69 -19.17 -13.07
N VAL A 80 -30.23 -17.95 -13.06
CA VAL A 80 -29.58 -16.80 -13.71
C VAL A 80 -28.31 -16.45 -12.95
N GLU A 81 -28.36 -16.48 -11.62
CA GLU A 81 -27.20 -16.30 -10.76
C GLU A 81 -26.12 -17.36 -11.06
N PHE A 82 -26.50 -18.64 -11.17
CA PHE A 82 -25.58 -19.73 -11.52
C PHE A 82 -24.83 -19.47 -12.82
N TRP A 83 -25.52 -19.05 -13.88
CA TRP A 83 -24.87 -18.76 -15.16
C TRP A 83 -24.02 -17.50 -15.12
N GLY A 84 -24.40 -16.49 -14.33
CA GLY A 84 -23.55 -15.33 -14.06
C GLY A 84 -22.23 -15.73 -13.41
N HIS A 85 -22.29 -16.56 -12.36
CA HIS A 85 -21.10 -17.08 -11.68
C HIS A 85 -20.21 -17.91 -12.60
N CYS A 86 -20.81 -18.78 -13.43
CA CYS A 86 -20.07 -19.56 -14.41
C CYS A 86 -19.37 -18.67 -15.43
N SER A 87 -20.04 -17.63 -15.93
CA SER A 87 -19.46 -16.70 -16.89
C SER A 87 -18.27 -15.95 -16.30
N ASN A 88 -18.40 -15.43 -15.08
CA ASN A 88 -17.32 -14.68 -14.41
C ASN A 88 -16.09 -15.55 -14.17
N LEU A 89 -16.29 -16.78 -13.68
CA LEU A 89 -15.18 -17.72 -13.43
C LEU A 89 -14.55 -18.26 -14.71
N GLN A 90 -15.34 -18.40 -15.79
CA GLN A 90 -14.83 -18.84 -17.09
C GLN A 90 -13.87 -17.78 -17.64
N VAL A 91 -14.31 -16.51 -17.64
CA VAL A 91 -13.47 -15.39 -18.09
C VAL A 91 -12.21 -15.29 -17.25
N TRP A 92 -12.32 -15.40 -15.92
CA TRP A 92 -11.16 -15.40 -15.03
C TRP A 92 -10.16 -16.51 -15.36
N ALA A 93 -10.63 -17.74 -15.59
CA ALA A 93 -9.76 -18.87 -15.93
C ALA A 93 -9.10 -18.74 -17.32
N GLU A 94 -9.83 -18.20 -18.30
CA GLU A 94 -9.35 -17.94 -19.66
C GLU A 94 -8.32 -16.80 -19.70
N GLN A 95 -8.47 -15.78 -18.86
CA GLN A 95 -7.54 -14.65 -18.71
C GLN A 95 -6.42 -14.96 -17.72
N ASP A 96 -5.93 -16.19 -17.76
CA ASP A 96 -4.81 -16.64 -16.95
C ASP A 96 -4.93 -16.41 -15.44
N TYR A 97 -6.14 -16.58 -14.89
CA TYR A 97 -6.46 -16.33 -13.48
C TYR A 97 -6.11 -14.91 -13.02
N ASN A 98 -6.18 -13.93 -13.93
CA ASN A 98 -5.91 -12.53 -13.63
C ASN A 98 -6.77 -12.05 -12.45
N THR A 99 -6.11 -11.75 -11.33
CA THR A 99 -6.76 -11.38 -10.06
C THR A 99 -7.43 -10.01 -10.08
N GLN A 100 -7.36 -9.27 -11.19
CA GLN A 100 -8.09 -8.01 -11.38
C GLN A 100 -9.54 -8.21 -11.84
N ILE A 101 -9.89 -9.41 -12.36
CA ILE A 101 -11.21 -9.72 -12.93
C ILE A 101 -12.23 -10.08 -11.85
N LEU A 102 -11.79 -10.77 -10.80
CA LEU A 102 -12.61 -11.16 -9.65
C LEU A 102 -12.16 -10.37 -8.41
N HIS A 103 -13.10 -10.13 -7.50
CA HIS A 103 -12.81 -9.42 -6.25
C HIS A 103 -11.74 -10.18 -5.44
N SER A 104 -10.90 -9.47 -4.71
CA SER A 104 -9.76 -10.06 -3.98
C SER A 104 -10.21 -11.16 -3.00
N ASP A 105 -11.40 -11.01 -2.40
CA ASP A 105 -12.04 -12.00 -1.53
C ASP A 105 -12.33 -13.35 -2.20
N LEU A 106 -12.35 -13.39 -3.52
CA LEU A 106 -12.57 -14.62 -4.27
C LEU A 106 -11.36 -15.02 -5.10
N ALA A 107 -10.74 -14.07 -5.79
CA ALA A 107 -9.62 -14.31 -6.70
C ALA A 107 -8.46 -15.01 -5.99
N PHE A 108 -8.02 -14.46 -4.85
CA PHE A 108 -6.87 -15.00 -4.12
C PHE A 108 -7.18 -16.32 -3.41
N PRO A 109 -8.32 -16.47 -2.70
CA PRO A 109 -8.70 -17.76 -2.13
C PRO A 109 -8.84 -18.88 -3.16
N LEU A 110 -9.43 -18.60 -4.33
CA LEU A 110 -9.50 -19.59 -5.42
C LEU A 110 -8.12 -19.92 -5.96
N LEU A 111 -7.31 -18.91 -6.26
CA LEU A 111 -5.96 -19.10 -6.79
C LEU A 111 -5.11 -19.92 -5.83
N LYS A 112 -5.16 -19.61 -4.53
CA LYS A 112 -4.50 -20.39 -3.47
C LYS A 112 -4.97 -21.83 -3.46
N ARG A 113 -6.27 -22.09 -3.53
CA ARG A 113 -6.80 -23.46 -3.55
C ARG A 113 -6.38 -24.22 -4.79
N LEU A 114 -6.30 -23.57 -5.94
CA LEU A 114 -5.79 -24.18 -7.18
C LEU A 114 -4.31 -24.52 -7.06
N THR A 115 -3.51 -23.62 -6.48
CA THR A 115 -2.10 -23.87 -6.16
C THR A 115 -1.94 -25.09 -5.23
N GLU A 116 -2.72 -25.16 -4.14
CA GLU A 116 -2.76 -26.30 -3.22
C GLU A 116 -3.21 -27.60 -3.90
N ALA A 117 -4.09 -27.49 -4.90
CA ALA A 117 -4.63 -28.60 -5.67
C ALA A 117 -3.71 -29.09 -6.80
N GLY A 118 -2.55 -28.44 -7.01
CA GLY A 118 -1.55 -28.85 -7.98
C GLY A 118 -1.73 -28.29 -9.40
N ASP A 119 -2.59 -27.27 -9.58
CA ASP A 119 -2.73 -26.60 -10.87
C ASP A 119 -1.43 -25.84 -11.20
N LEU A 120 -0.70 -26.31 -12.23
CA LEU A 120 0.59 -25.74 -12.64
C LEU A 120 0.48 -24.26 -13.05
N LYS A 121 -0.63 -23.88 -13.67
CA LYS A 121 -0.87 -22.50 -14.09
C LYS A 121 -1.04 -21.60 -12.87
N ALA A 122 -1.84 -22.03 -11.90
CA ALA A 122 -2.02 -21.31 -10.63
C ALA A 122 -0.70 -21.22 -9.84
N ILE A 123 0.06 -22.31 -9.73
CA ILE A 123 1.37 -22.35 -9.06
C ILE A 123 2.32 -21.30 -9.65
N ASN A 124 2.39 -21.20 -10.98
CA ASN A 124 3.34 -20.32 -11.65
C ASN A 124 3.03 -18.84 -11.46
N ILE A 125 1.77 -18.46 -11.30
CA ILE A 125 1.36 -17.05 -11.22
C ILE A 125 1.03 -16.59 -9.79
N PHE A 126 0.83 -17.50 -8.84
CA PHE A 126 0.26 -17.18 -7.53
C PHE A 126 1.03 -16.05 -6.85
N LYS A 127 2.34 -16.18 -6.79
CA LYS A 127 3.22 -15.18 -6.18
C LYS A 127 3.27 -13.88 -6.97
N SER A 128 3.36 -13.95 -8.31
CA SER A 128 3.41 -12.75 -9.14
C SER A 128 2.12 -11.95 -9.07
N GLU A 129 0.96 -12.62 -8.97
CA GLU A 129 -0.34 -11.94 -8.82
C GLU A 129 -0.48 -11.30 -7.44
N ILE A 130 -0.04 -11.96 -6.36
CA ILE A 130 0.03 -11.34 -5.02
C ILE A 130 0.88 -10.07 -5.08
N LEU A 131 2.10 -10.17 -5.63
CA LEU A 131 3.02 -9.05 -5.72
C LEU A 131 2.47 -7.91 -6.58
N LYS A 132 1.93 -8.23 -7.77
CA LYS A 132 1.33 -7.27 -8.70
C LYS A 132 0.21 -6.48 -8.03
N ARG A 133 -0.70 -7.17 -7.34
CA ARG A 133 -1.85 -6.56 -6.66
C ARG A 133 -1.44 -5.80 -5.40
N PHE A 134 -0.40 -6.24 -4.71
CA PHE A 134 0.14 -5.48 -3.58
C PHE A 134 0.78 -4.16 -4.03
N ILE A 135 1.50 -4.16 -5.16
CA ILE A 135 2.17 -2.95 -5.66
C ILE A 135 1.17 -1.98 -6.31
N LYS A 136 0.25 -2.48 -7.14
CA LYS A 136 -0.63 -1.64 -7.98
C LYS A 136 -2.09 -1.60 -7.54
N GLY A 137 -2.53 -2.46 -6.64
CA GLY A 137 -3.94 -2.56 -6.24
C GLY A 137 -4.41 -1.38 -5.39
N SER A 138 -5.74 -1.33 -5.20
CA SER A 138 -6.41 -0.42 -4.27
C SER A 138 -5.88 -0.54 -2.84
N GLU A 139 -6.17 0.43 -1.99
CA GLU A 139 -5.81 0.33 -0.58
C GLU A 139 -6.53 -0.84 0.08
N SER A 140 -7.83 -1.03 -0.24
CA SER A 140 -8.61 -2.20 0.18
C SER A 140 -7.97 -3.54 -0.21
N THR A 141 -7.43 -3.66 -1.43
CA THR A 141 -6.74 -4.87 -1.90
C THR A 141 -5.47 -5.12 -1.09
N LYS A 142 -4.69 -4.06 -0.83
CA LYS A 142 -3.44 -4.15 -0.06
C LYS A 142 -3.72 -4.58 1.37
N GLU A 143 -4.71 -3.97 2.02
CA GLU A 143 -5.17 -4.33 3.37
C GLU A 143 -5.60 -5.80 3.41
N PHE A 144 -6.44 -6.24 2.47
CA PHE A 144 -6.84 -7.64 2.36
C PHE A 144 -5.65 -8.60 2.27
N LEU A 145 -4.67 -8.31 1.40
CA LEU A 145 -3.48 -9.16 1.22
C LEU A 145 -2.64 -9.26 2.49
N ILE A 146 -2.57 -8.18 3.26
CA ILE A 146 -1.87 -8.13 4.56
C ILE A 146 -2.65 -8.95 5.60
N GLU A 147 -3.94 -8.66 5.80
CA GLU A 147 -4.78 -9.28 6.83
C GLU A 147 -4.93 -10.78 6.61
N GLN A 148 -5.09 -11.21 5.36
CA GLN A 148 -5.19 -12.62 4.98
C GLN A 148 -3.81 -13.30 4.83
N ARG A 149 -2.72 -12.61 5.18
CA ARG A 149 -1.35 -13.13 5.25
C ARG A 149 -0.81 -13.68 3.92
N TYR A 150 -1.26 -13.13 2.78
CA TYR A 150 -0.77 -13.54 1.46
C TYR A 150 0.68 -13.14 1.22
N LEU A 151 1.17 -12.10 1.90
CA LEU A 151 2.54 -11.63 1.72
C LEU A 151 3.58 -12.60 2.30
N GLU A 152 3.18 -13.56 3.14
CA GLU A 152 4.05 -14.61 3.69
C GLU A 152 4.49 -15.64 2.64
N TYR A 153 3.79 -15.70 1.50
CA TYR A 153 4.20 -16.52 0.37
C TYR A 153 5.35 -15.89 -0.42
N LEU A 154 5.67 -14.62 -0.17
CA LEU A 154 6.68 -13.86 -0.89
C LEU A 154 8.00 -13.75 -0.14
N THR A 155 9.11 -13.89 -0.85
CA THR A 155 10.47 -13.61 -0.34
C THR A 155 10.86 -12.16 -0.59
N GLU A 156 11.88 -11.66 0.11
CA GLU A 156 12.43 -10.32 -0.16
C GLU A 156 12.97 -10.19 -1.60
N ASP A 157 13.52 -11.27 -2.17
CA ASP A 157 13.95 -11.27 -3.57
C ASP A 157 12.76 -11.08 -4.53
N GLU A 158 11.61 -11.67 -4.21
CA GLU A 158 10.38 -11.48 -4.97
C GLU A 158 9.89 -10.03 -4.86
N PHE A 159 9.92 -9.41 -3.68
CA PHE A 159 9.59 -7.99 -3.52
C PHE A 159 10.57 -7.05 -4.23
N ARG A 160 11.85 -7.42 -4.31
CA ARG A 160 12.88 -6.62 -5.00
C ARG A 160 12.86 -6.81 -6.51
N SER A 161 12.31 -7.92 -7.01
CA SER A 161 12.29 -8.26 -8.44
C SER A 161 11.67 -7.20 -9.37
N PRO A 162 10.68 -6.37 -8.96
CA PRO A 162 10.14 -5.32 -9.81
C PRO A 162 11.03 -4.08 -9.90
N LEU A 163 11.99 -3.90 -8.99
CA LEU A 163 12.85 -2.72 -8.97
C LEU A 163 13.75 -2.68 -10.21
N SER A 164 13.93 -1.47 -10.76
CA SER A 164 14.92 -1.29 -11.81
C SER A 164 16.34 -1.57 -11.29
N ASN A 165 17.26 -1.99 -12.17
CA ASN A 165 18.68 -2.18 -11.82
C ASN A 165 19.29 -0.94 -11.14
N ARG A 166 18.85 0.26 -11.54
CA ARG A 166 19.26 1.52 -10.91
C ARG A 166 18.79 1.60 -9.46
N GLU A 167 17.50 1.41 -9.20
CA GLU A 167 16.94 1.43 -7.84
C GLU A 167 17.61 0.36 -6.95
N LEU A 168 17.83 -0.85 -7.47
CA LEU A 168 18.54 -1.91 -6.76
C LEU A 168 19.96 -1.48 -6.36
N SER A 169 20.75 -0.95 -7.30
CA SER A 169 22.10 -0.46 -6.97
C SER A 169 22.12 0.67 -5.94
N ILE A 170 21.12 1.55 -5.95
CA ILE A 170 20.98 2.60 -4.93
C ILE A 170 20.69 1.96 -3.57
N LEU A 171 19.75 1.02 -3.53
CA LEU A 171 19.37 0.30 -2.31
C LEU A 171 20.57 -0.45 -1.73
N GLU A 172 21.28 -1.24 -2.54
CA GLU A 172 22.48 -1.99 -2.12
C GLU A 172 23.58 -1.07 -1.58
N ASN A 173 23.77 0.10 -2.20
CA ASN A 173 24.74 1.08 -1.72
C ASN A 173 24.33 1.64 -0.35
N LEU A 174 23.05 1.99 -0.17
CA LEU A 174 22.53 2.43 1.12
C LEU A 174 22.66 1.34 2.18
N GLU A 175 22.29 0.10 1.86
CA GLU A 175 22.43 -1.07 2.74
C GLU A 175 23.88 -1.26 3.19
N SER A 176 24.83 -1.18 2.25
CA SER A 176 26.26 -1.33 2.53
C SER A 176 26.81 -0.22 3.43
N ASN A 177 26.51 1.05 3.13
CA ASN A 177 27.01 2.20 3.89
C ASN A 177 26.37 2.27 5.29
N LEU A 178 25.07 2.01 5.37
CA LEU A 178 24.33 2.08 6.62
C LEU A 178 24.45 0.78 7.43
N GLN A 179 24.98 -0.30 6.85
CA GLN A 179 25.02 -1.64 7.44
C GLN A 179 23.63 -2.08 7.94
N VAL A 180 22.63 -1.91 7.08
CA VAL A 180 21.23 -2.31 7.31
C VAL A 180 20.77 -3.18 6.15
N SER A 181 19.64 -3.86 6.34
CA SER A 181 18.90 -4.48 5.24
C SER A 181 17.49 -3.92 5.21
N PHE A 182 17.09 -3.40 4.05
CA PHE A 182 15.75 -2.89 3.84
C PHE A 182 14.83 -4.04 3.45
N THR A 183 13.82 -4.28 4.28
CA THR A 183 12.80 -5.30 4.05
C THR A 183 11.50 -4.66 3.58
N PHE A 184 10.88 -5.28 2.58
CA PHE A 184 9.58 -4.88 2.05
C PHE A 184 8.49 -5.88 2.48
N ALA A 185 8.85 -7.11 2.86
CA ALA A 185 7.91 -8.14 3.31
C ALA A 185 7.62 -8.07 4.82
N LYS A 186 8.66 -7.89 5.64
CA LYS A 186 8.65 -8.26 7.07
C LYS A 186 8.01 -7.24 8.03
N ASN A 187 7.75 -6.01 7.60
CA ASN A 187 7.30 -4.95 8.51
C ASN A 187 5.77 -4.77 8.59
N LEU A 188 4.98 -5.56 7.86
CA LEU A 188 3.53 -5.45 7.83
C LEU A 188 2.85 -6.15 9.03
N GLU A 189 3.48 -7.18 9.59
CA GLU A 189 2.96 -7.95 10.75
C GLU A 189 3.01 -7.17 12.07
N TYR A 190 3.91 -6.17 12.19
CA TYR A 190 3.97 -5.27 13.34
C TYR A 190 2.95 -4.12 13.25
N ILE A 191 2.52 -3.80 12.03
CA ILE A 191 1.63 -2.68 11.73
C ILE A 191 0.17 -3.04 12.03
N THR A 192 -0.27 -4.26 11.71
CA THR A 192 -1.63 -4.74 11.99
C THR A 192 -1.97 -4.87 13.48
N ARG A 193 -0.95 -4.93 14.36
CA ARG A 193 -1.13 -5.03 15.82
C ARG A 193 -1.27 -3.68 16.54
N LEU A 194 -0.99 -2.56 15.87
CA LEU A 194 -1.16 -1.23 16.45
C LEU A 194 -2.57 -0.72 16.14
N GLU A 195 -3.53 -1.22 16.92
CA GLU A 195 -4.94 -0.83 16.92
C GLU A 195 -5.09 0.72 17.00
N GLY A 196 -5.74 1.33 16.00
CA GLY A 196 -6.48 2.59 16.20
C GLY A 196 -5.87 3.91 15.68
N ILE A 197 -4.69 3.93 15.04
CA ILE A 197 -4.18 5.14 14.37
C ILE A 197 -3.72 4.83 12.95
N VAL A 198 -4.70 4.62 12.06
CA VAL A 198 -4.53 4.25 10.64
C VAL A 198 -3.51 5.15 9.92
N TRP A 199 -3.58 6.47 10.14
CA TRP A 199 -2.74 7.46 9.43
C TRP A 199 -1.24 7.38 9.73
N LYS A 200 -0.82 6.81 10.85
CA LYS A 200 0.62 6.70 11.14
C LYS A 200 1.24 5.52 10.43
N ASN A 201 0.51 4.43 10.27
CA ASN A 201 1.06 3.14 9.84
C ASN A 201 1.54 3.11 8.38
N HIS A 202 0.94 3.91 7.48
CA HIS A 202 1.29 3.98 6.06
C HIS A 202 2.74 4.40 5.76
N TYR A 203 3.40 5.10 6.69
CA TYR A 203 4.72 5.69 6.46
C TYR A 203 5.89 4.88 7.05
N TYR A 204 5.63 3.93 7.96
CA TYR A 204 6.67 3.26 8.77
C TYR A 204 7.19 1.93 8.19
N TYR A 205 6.93 1.64 6.92
CA TYR A 205 7.49 0.51 6.18
C TYR A 205 8.06 0.95 4.83
N ASN A 206 8.96 0.14 4.28
CA ASN A 206 9.48 0.39 2.94
C ASN A 206 8.38 0.07 1.92
N LYS A 207 8.10 0.99 1.00
CA LYS A 207 6.97 0.91 0.07
C LYS A 207 7.46 1.01 -1.36
N LEU A 208 6.85 0.18 -2.20
CA LEU A 208 7.08 0.14 -3.64
C LEU A 208 5.84 0.61 -4.39
N GLU A 209 6.07 1.29 -5.50
CA GLU A 209 5.05 1.62 -6.50
C GLU A 209 5.69 1.37 -7.87
N ASP A 210 5.05 0.51 -8.66
CA ASP A 210 5.61 -0.05 -9.89
C ASP A 210 7.03 -0.63 -9.72
N THR A 211 8.04 0.06 -10.24
CA THR A 211 9.45 -0.35 -10.25
C THR A 211 10.33 0.53 -9.37
N HIS A 212 9.72 1.31 -8.47
CA HIS A 212 10.38 2.37 -7.71
C HIS A 212 10.13 2.26 -6.22
N ILE A 213 11.13 2.68 -5.43
CA ILE A 213 10.98 2.86 -3.99
C ILE A 213 10.31 4.22 -3.74
N ILE A 214 9.08 4.18 -3.21
CA ILE A 214 8.32 5.38 -2.86
C ILE A 214 8.32 5.68 -1.36
N GLY A 215 8.58 4.67 -0.53
CA GLY A 215 8.70 4.81 0.92
C GLY A 215 9.95 4.10 1.41
N LEU A 216 10.76 4.80 2.21
CA LEU A 216 11.96 4.23 2.81
C LEU A 216 12.02 4.59 4.29
N ARG A 217 12.16 3.57 5.12
CA ARG A 217 12.41 3.71 6.55
C ARG A 217 13.84 3.28 6.85
N ILE A 218 14.60 4.24 7.38
CA ILE A 218 15.94 4.01 7.90
C ILE A 218 15.83 4.05 9.41
N PHE A 219 16.01 2.91 10.05
CA PHE A 219 16.07 2.82 11.51
C PHE A 219 17.32 2.02 11.90
N LYS A 220 18.28 2.73 12.47
CA LYS A 220 19.48 2.18 13.09
C LYS A 220 19.93 3.17 14.15
N GLU A 221 20.08 2.69 15.38
CA GLU A 221 20.34 3.51 16.57
C GLU A 221 21.65 4.32 16.54
N GLU A 222 22.41 4.34 15.44
CA GLU A 222 23.66 5.10 15.30
C GLU A 222 23.95 5.51 13.83
N VAL A 223 22.96 6.05 13.09
CA VAL A 223 23.23 6.58 11.74
C VAL A 223 23.70 8.02 11.83
N LYS A 224 25.01 8.22 11.85
CA LYS A 224 25.61 9.57 11.84
C LYS A 224 25.50 10.24 10.48
N ASP A 225 25.91 9.53 9.43
CA ASP A 225 25.99 10.06 8.06
C ASP A 225 25.09 9.26 7.11
N ILE A 226 24.20 9.96 6.42
CA ILE A 226 23.41 9.39 5.34
C ILE A 226 24.12 9.64 4.00
N PRO A 227 24.37 8.61 3.18
CA PRO A 227 25.05 8.78 1.90
C PRO A 227 24.30 9.68 0.92
N GLU A 228 25.04 10.47 0.15
CA GLU A 228 24.48 11.36 -0.89
C GLU A 228 23.65 10.62 -1.95
N ILE A 229 23.85 9.31 -2.13
CA ILE A 229 23.06 8.49 -3.06
C ILE A 229 21.57 8.41 -2.70
N LEU A 230 21.19 8.70 -1.44
CA LEU A 230 19.78 8.77 -1.04
C LEU A 230 18.98 9.71 -1.94
N GLY A 231 19.57 10.84 -2.33
CA GLY A 231 18.94 11.82 -3.19
C GLY A 231 18.66 11.33 -4.62
N ASP A 232 19.11 10.14 -4.99
CA ASP A 232 18.87 9.54 -6.31
C ASP A 232 17.59 8.69 -6.41
N LEU A 233 16.91 8.43 -5.29
CA LEU A 233 15.56 7.87 -5.26
C LEU A 233 14.52 8.93 -5.67
N LYS A 234 14.49 9.31 -6.95
CA LYS A 234 13.70 10.48 -7.43
C LYS A 234 12.18 10.32 -7.23
N GLU A 235 11.72 9.08 -7.07
CA GLU A 235 10.32 8.71 -6.84
C GLU A 235 9.95 8.64 -5.35
N LEU A 236 10.91 8.86 -4.43
CA LEU A 236 10.65 8.78 -3.00
C LEU A 236 9.66 9.85 -2.55
N LYS A 237 8.54 9.40 -1.97
CA LYS A 237 7.46 10.20 -1.40
C LYS A 237 7.51 10.26 0.13
N TYR A 238 7.98 9.18 0.75
CA TYR A 238 7.98 9.02 2.20
C TYR A 238 9.37 8.62 2.69
N LEU A 239 9.94 9.41 3.59
CA LEU A 239 11.21 9.10 4.24
C LEU A 239 11.03 9.16 5.76
N VAL A 240 11.28 8.05 6.42
CA VAL A 240 11.27 7.95 7.88
C VAL A 240 12.67 7.66 8.38
N MET A 241 13.19 8.56 9.21
CA MET A 241 14.47 8.45 9.87
C MET A 241 14.41 8.79 11.37
N SER A 242 13.29 8.48 12.00
CA SER A 242 13.11 8.62 13.46
C SER A 242 14.19 7.86 14.25
N LYS A 243 14.69 8.43 15.34
CA LYS A 243 15.54 7.72 16.33
C LYS A 243 16.88 7.20 15.80
N ASN A 244 17.58 8.00 14.98
CA ASN A 244 18.85 7.59 14.37
C ASN A 244 20.08 8.33 14.92
N TYR A 245 19.90 9.28 15.85
CA TYR A 245 20.97 10.19 16.31
C TYR A 245 21.68 10.92 15.16
N SER A 246 21.00 11.12 14.04
CA SER A 246 21.56 11.84 12.91
C SER A 246 21.67 13.33 13.25
N GLU A 247 22.80 13.93 12.91
CA GLU A 247 23.00 15.37 13.08
C GLU A 247 22.59 16.14 11.81
N ASN A 248 22.67 15.49 10.64
CA ASN A 248 22.40 16.09 9.33
C ASN A 248 21.89 15.06 8.31
N LEU A 249 21.31 15.56 7.21
CA LEU A 249 21.06 14.80 5.97
C LEU A 249 22.01 15.30 4.86
N PRO A 250 22.31 14.47 3.84
CA PRO A 250 23.10 14.87 2.68
C PRO A 250 22.45 16.03 1.93
N LYS A 251 23.27 16.82 1.24
CA LYS A 251 22.75 17.95 0.45
C LYS A 251 21.82 17.47 -0.66
N SER A 252 22.06 16.26 -1.19
CA SER A 252 21.20 15.61 -2.17
C SER A 252 19.76 15.36 -1.72
N ILE A 253 19.41 15.50 -0.45
CA ILE A 253 17.99 15.43 -0.01
C ILE A 253 17.11 16.40 -0.81
N GLY A 254 17.64 17.57 -1.16
CA GLY A 254 16.93 18.56 -1.99
C GLY A 254 16.63 18.10 -3.42
N ASN A 255 17.14 16.94 -3.85
CA ASN A 255 16.84 16.32 -5.13
C ASN A 255 15.57 15.46 -5.10
N LEU A 256 15.01 15.16 -3.92
CA LEU A 256 13.79 14.37 -3.77
C LEU A 256 12.55 15.22 -4.07
N LYS A 257 12.30 15.47 -5.36
CA LYS A 257 11.25 16.38 -5.85
C LYS A 257 9.81 15.84 -5.69
N LYS A 258 9.65 14.65 -5.14
CA LYS A 258 8.37 14.00 -4.85
C LYS A 258 8.15 13.75 -3.36
N LEU A 259 9.08 14.18 -2.49
CA LEU A 259 9.02 13.90 -1.05
C LEU A 259 7.90 14.70 -0.37
N GLU A 260 6.86 14.00 0.08
CA GLU A 260 5.68 14.58 0.74
C GLU A 260 5.73 14.47 2.26
N PHE A 261 6.40 13.43 2.78
CA PHE A 261 6.49 13.13 4.20
C PHE A 261 7.94 12.92 4.61
N LEU A 262 8.38 13.65 5.63
CA LEU A 262 9.71 13.52 6.21
C LEU A 262 9.61 13.47 7.74
N ASP A 263 9.94 12.31 8.32
CA ASP A 263 10.02 12.12 9.77
C ASP A 263 11.49 12.04 10.20
N LEU A 264 11.94 13.05 10.94
CA LEU A 264 13.27 13.17 11.53
C LEU A 264 13.19 13.27 13.07
N ASN A 265 12.12 12.76 13.68
CA ASN A 265 11.97 12.89 15.13
C ASN A 265 13.06 12.14 15.92
N THR A 266 13.32 12.61 17.13
CA THR A 266 14.30 11.98 18.04
C THR A 266 15.66 11.79 17.36
N ASN A 267 16.22 12.88 16.85
CA ASN A 267 17.56 12.93 16.27
C ASN A 267 18.38 14.03 16.96
N GLN A 268 19.47 14.48 16.33
CA GLN A 268 20.38 15.48 16.89
C GLN A 268 20.50 16.74 16.01
N PHE A 269 19.52 16.99 15.14
CA PHE A 269 19.56 18.14 14.23
C PHE A 269 19.58 19.47 14.99
N GLU A 270 20.54 20.33 14.67
CA GLU A 270 20.62 21.72 15.14
C GLU A 270 20.18 22.74 14.07
N GLU A 271 20.35 22.37 12.79
CA GLU A 271 20.01 23.17 11.63
C GLU A 271 19.55 22.29 10.47
N LEU A 272 19.00 22.93 9.42
CA LEU A 272 18.65 22.26 8.17
C LEU A 272 19.45 22.92 7.03
N PRO A 273 20.10 22.15 6.15
CA PRO A 273 20.87 22.73 5.05
C PRO A 273 19.97 23.45 4.03
N ASP A 274 20.56 24.41 3.31
CA ASP A 274 19.88 25.21 2.28
C ASP A 274 19.18 24.39 1.19
N SER A 275 19.58 23.12 0.99
CA SER A 275 18.95 22.22 0.04
C SER A 275 17.48 21.91 0.38
N TYR A 276 17.04 22.07 1.63
CA TYR A 276 15.67 21.80 2.06
C TYR A 276 14.64 22.73 1.42
N LYS A 277 15.03 23.94 0.99
CA LYS A 277 14.14 24.86 0.26
C LYS A 277 13.61 24.27 -1.06
N ASN A 278 14.21 23.19 -1.52
CA ASN A 278 13.86 22.53 -2.76
C ASN A 278 12.81 21.41 -2.58
N LEU A 279 12.41 21.09 -1.34
CA LEU A 279 11.42 20.08 -1.01
C LEU A 279 9.99 20.64 -1.14
N ASN A 280 9.67 21.18 -2.31
CA ASN A 280 8.40 21.88 -2.57
C ASN A 280 7.10 21.04 -2.54
N PRO A 281 7.09 19.70 -2.59
CA PRO A 281 5.87 18.94 -2.35
C PRO A 281 5.73 18.50 -0.88
N LEU A 282 6.67 18.85 0.00
CA LEU A 282 6.67 18.39 1.38
C LEU A 282 5.46 18.95 2.14
N LYS A 283 4.57 18.07 2.60
CA LYS A 283 3.35 18.41 3.34
C LYS A 283 3.52 18.20 4.83
N PHE A 284 4.25 17.15 5.21
CA PHE A 284 4.48 16.79 6.60
C PHE A 284 5.97 16.77 6.93
N LEU A 285 6.36 17.48 7.98
CA LEU A 285 7.72 17.48 8.52
C LEU A 285 7.69 17.32 10.05
N ASP A 286 8.29 16.23 10.54
CA ASP A 286 8.48 15.99 11.97
C ASP A 286 9.95 16.22 12.36
N LEU A 287 10.18 17.25 13.17
CA LEU A 287 11.46 17.61 13.79
C LEU A 287 11.39 17.52 15.31
N TYR A 288 10.36 16.86 15.86
CA TYR A 288 10.16 16.72 17.30
C TYR A 288 11.38 16.05 17.97
N SER A 289 11.73 16.48 19.19
CA SER A 289 12.85 15.91 19.96
C SER A 289 14.18 16.00 19.20
N ASN A 290 14.61 17.22 18.86
CA ASN A 290 15.91 17.52 18.25
C ASN A 290 16.62 18.64 19.04
N ASN A 291 17.66 19.25 18.48
CA ASN A 291 18.49 20.26 19.13
C ASN A 291 18.30 21.67 18.54
N PHE A 292 17.17 21.95 17.86
CA PHE A 292 16.91 23.26 17.26
C PHE A 292 16.77 24.35 18.32
N LYS A 293 17.60 25.39 18.23
CA LYS A 293 17.54 26.57 19.13
C LYS A 293 16.54 27.64 18.66
N GLN A 294 16.13 27.54 17.39
CA GLN A 294 15.17 28.42 16.74
C GLN A 294 14.47 27.64 15.62
N ILE A 295 13.29 28.11 15.21
CA ILE A 295 12.62 27.54 14.03
C ILE A 295 13.50 27.82 12.79
N PRO A 296 13.89 26.80 11.99
CA PRO A 296 14.73 27.02 10.82
C PRO A 296 14.01 27.88 9.77
N LYS A 297 14.51 29.10 9.52
CA LYS A 297 13.92 30.04 8.55
C LYS A 297 13.80 29.48 7.14
N ILE A 298 14.64 28.50 6.77
CA ILE A 298 14.58 27.84 5.46
C ILE A 298 13.21 27.23 5.18
N LEU A 299 12.49 26.79 6.22
CA LEU A 299 11.17 26.18 6.14
C LEU A 299 10.09 27.18 5.69
N GLU A 300 10.31 28.49 5.82
CA GLU A 300 9.39 29.51 5.27
C GLU A 300 9.26 29.43 3.75
N ASN A 301 10.23 28.82 3.06
CA ASN A 301 10.21 28.65 1.61
C ASN A 301 9.39 27.43 1.16
N ILE A 302 9.02 26.54 2.08
CA ILE A 302 8.32 25.29 1.77
C ILE A 302 6.80 25.52 1.91
N ASN A 303 6.23 26.23 0.93
CA ASN A 303 4.82 26.65 0.94
C ASN A 303 3.80 25.49 0.89
N SER A 304 4.26 24.28 0.58
CA SER A 304 3.45 23.05 0.60
C SER A 304 3.23 22.48 1.99
N LEU A 305 4.00 22.91 3.00
CA LEU A 305 3.86 22.36 4.34
C LEU A 305 2.44 22.58 4.85
N GLU A 306 1.88 21.52 5.43
CA GLU A 306 0.56 21.46 6.05
C GLU A 306 0.66 21.14 7.54
N ILE A 307 1.70 20.39 7.94
CA ILE A 307 1.98 20.01 9.33
C ILE A 307 3.48 20.11 9.59
N LEU A 308 3.85 20.81 10.66
CA LEU A 308 5.21 20.92 11.16
C LEU A 308 5.26 20.68 12.67
N LEU A 309 6.04 19.69 13.08
CA LEU A 309 6.25 19.32 14.48
C LEU A 309 7.67 19.70 14.92
N LEU A 310 7.78 20.46 16.01
CA LEU A 310 9.01 21.06 16.55
C LEU A 310 9.08 20.95 18.09
N GLY A 311 8.15 20.23 18.71
CA GLY A 311 8.15 20.03 20.17
C GLY A 311 9.45 19.36 20.66
N GLU A 312 9.71 19.45 21.96
CA GLU A 312 10.93 18.91 22.59
C GLU A 312 12.24 19.37 21.91
N ASN A 313 12.27 20.62 21.45
CA ASN A 313 13.48 21.29 21.01
C ASN A 313 13.77 22.49 21.94
N PRO A 314 15.04 22.90 22.10
CA PRO A 314 15.41 24.09 22.87
C PRO A 314 15.08 25.42 22.16
N ILE A 315 13.89 25.54 21.56
CA ILE A 315 13.42 26.73 20.85
C ILE A 315 12.87 27.73 21.86
N ASN A 316 13.47 28.92 21.92
CA ASN A 316 13.11 29.95 22.90
C ASN A 316 11.74 30.60 22.64
N ASN A 317 11.25 30.62 21.41
CA ASN A 317 9.99 31.28 21.07
C ASN A 317 9.29 30.61 19.87
N PHE A 318 8.00 30.31 20.03
CA PHE A 318 7.12 29.81 18.99
C PHE A 318 6.12 30.90 18.58
N PRO A 319 6.31 31.59 17.43
CA PRO A 319 5.37 32.60 16.95
C PRO A 319 3.98 32.01 16.66
N ASP A 320 2.93 32.83 16.68
CA ASP A 320 1.56 32.34 16.41
C ASP A 320 1.36 31.89 14.95
N LYS A 321 2.23 32.34 14.05
CA LYS A 321 2.29 31.94 12.65
C LYS A 321 3.74 31.75 12.21
N PHE A 322 3.94 30.82 11.31
CA PHE A 322 5.23 30.56 10.68
C PHE A 322 5.01 30.16 9.22
N GLY A 323 5.49 30.98 8.28
CA GLY A 323 5.15 30.83 6.86
C GLY A 323 3.63 30.86 6.62
N ASN A 324 3.11 29.81 5.98
CA ASN A 324 1.69 29.58 5.73
C ASN A 324 0.95 28.85 6.89
N LEU A 325 1.66 28.47 7.96
CA LEU A 325 1.12 27.67 9.06
C LEU A 325 0.70 28.51 10.27
N LYS A 326 -0.28 28.02 11.01
CA LYS A 326 -0.72 28.54 12.31
C LYS A 326 -0.26 27.62 13.44
N LYS A 327 0.12 28.20 14.56
CA LYS A 327 0.45 27.46 15.77
C LYS A 327 -0.82 26.88 16.39
N MET A 328 -0.88 25.57 16.53
CA MET A 328 -2.00 24.86 17.18
C MET A 328 -1.76 24.70 18.68
N LYS A 329 -0.51 24.42 19.05
CA LYS A 329 0.04 24.41 20.40
C LYS A 329 1.55 24.61 20.32
N GLU A 330 2.24 24.73 21.47
CA GLU A 330 3.69 24.84 21.48
C GLU A 330 4.35 23.70 20.70
N GLY A 331 5.25 24.04 19.78
CA GLY A 331 5.92 23.08 18.91
C GLY A 331 5.05 22.39 17.86
N VAL A 332 3.79 22.78 17.63
CA VAL A 332 2.92 22.17 16.62
C VAL A 332 2.27 23.23 15.74
N TYR A 333 2.54 23.15 14.45
CA TYR A 333 1.97 24.04 13.43
C TYR A 333 1.15 23.26 12.41
N SER A 334 0.03 23.83 11.99
CA SER A 334 -0.80 23.29 10.90
C SER A 334 -1.45 24.42 10.09
N LYS A 335 -1.83 24.15 8.84
CA LYS A 335 -2.37 25.13 7.88
C LYS A 335 -3.73 25.73 8.30
#